data_AF-A0A7S3Y155-F1
#
_entry.id   AF-A0A7S3Y155-F1
#
_cell.length_a   1.000
_cell.length_b   1.000
_cell.length_c   1.000
_cell.angle_alpha   90.00
_cell.angle_beta   90.00
_cell.angle_gamma   90.00
#
_symmetry.space_group_name_H-M   'P 1'
#
loop_
_entity.id
_entity.type
_entity.pdbx_description
1 polymer ?
#
loop_
_entity_poly.entity_id
_entity_poly.type
_entity_poly.pdbx_seq_one_letter_code
_entity_poly.pdbx_strand_id
1 'polypeptide(L)'
;KSRKFCAQHKEQGMVSVKKSNRRNECEHAGCSKRANFGLEHEKRGRFCKTHKSERMVNVIYRSCEHVGCSKPPSSNFEGEKSGKFCAQHREPGMVDVKTKRCE
;
A
#
# COMPACT_ATOMS: atom_id res chain seq x y z
N LYS A 1 -25.31 8.92 8.85
CA LYS A 1 -26.44 8.09 8.34
C LYS A 1 -26.29 6.67 8.87
N SER A 2 -27.15 6.32 9.83
CA SER A 2 -27.19 5.05 10.57
C SER A 2 -27.66 3.89 9.67
N ARG A 3 -27.12 2.69 9.91
CA ARG A 3 -27.46 1.47 9.16
C ARG A 3 -28.88 1.03 9.52
N LYS A 4 -29.73 0.79 8.52
CA LYS A 4 -31.17 0.49 8.71
C LYS A 4 -31.57 -0.99 8.64
N PHE A 5 -30.66 -1.94 8.39
CA PHE A 5 -31.04 -3.34 8.19
C PHE A 5 -30.02 -4.34 8.77
N CYS A 6 -30.52 -5.44 9.34
CA CYS A 6 -29.77 -6.54 9.93
C CYS A 6 -29.49 -7.67 8.92
N ALA A 7 -28.47 -8.51 9.19
CA ALA A 7 -27.87 -9.47 8.26
C ALA A 7 -28.78 -10.59 7.72
N GLN A 8 -30.03 -10.68 8.20
CA GLN A 8 -30.97 -11.75 7.83
C GLN A 8 -31.88 -11.40 6.65
N HIS A 9 -31.90 -10.15 6.18
CA HIS A 9 -32.74 -9.73 5.04
C HIS A 9 -31.86 -9.41 3.83
N LYS A 10 -31.41 -10.46 3.13
CA LYS A 10 -30.62 -10.35 1.89
C LYS A 10 -31.47 -10.79 0.71
N GLU A 11 -32.06 -9.85 -0.02
CA GLU A 11 -32.73 -10.14 -1.29
C GLU A 11 -31.70 -10.35 -2.42
N GLN A 12 -32.09 -11.16 -3.41
CA GLN A 12 -31.26 -11.51 -4.56
C GLN A 12 -30.93 -10.24 -5.36
N GLY A 13 -29.65 -9.84 -5.35
CA GLY A 13 -29.18 -8.61 -6.00
C GLY A 13 -28.53 -7.59 -5.05
N MET A 14 -28.62 -7.77 -3.73
CA MET A 14 -27.96 -6.87 -2.79
C MET A 14 -26.45 -7.17 -2.65
N VAL A 15 -25.62 -6.28 -3.21
CA VAL A 15 -24.17 -6.26 -2.97
C VAL A 15 -23.85 -5.48 -1.69
N SER A 16 -22.92 -6.01 -0.89
CA SER A 16 -22.51 -5.36 0.36
C SER A 16 -21.69 -4.10 0.07
N VAL A 17 -22.32 -2.93 0.03
CA VAL A 17 -21.62 -1.65 -0.06
C VAL A 17 -21.15 -1.23 1.34
N LYS A 18 -20.34 -2.08 1.99
CA LYS A 18 -19.46 -1.57 3.03
C LYS A 18 -18.47 -0.67 2.31
N LYS A 19 -18.66 0.65 2.40
CA LYS A 19 -17.61 1.66 2.11
C LYS A 19 -16.45 1.47 3.10
N SER A 20 -15.77 0.33 3.02
CA SER A 20 -14.81 -0.14 4.00
C SER A 20 -13.71 -0.82 3.22
N ASN A 21 -12.73 -0.01 2.83
CA ASN A 21 -11.40 -0.43 2.40
C ASN A 21 -11.39 -1.36 1.15
N ARG A 22 -11.24 -0.75 -0.03
CA ARG A 22 -10.92 -1.43 -1.30
C ARG A 22 -9.73 -2.36 -1.07
N ARG A 23 -10.00 -3.63 -0.77
CA ARG A 23 -8.98 -4.67 -0.84
C ARG A 23 -8.72 -4.78 -2.33
N ASN A 24 -7.67 -4.11 -2.83
CA ASN A 24 -7.27 -4.25 -4.22
C ASN A 24 -6.95 -5.73 -4.41
N GLU A 25 -7.80 -6.45 -5.11
CA GLU A 25 -7.56 -7.85 -5.49
C GLU A 25 -6.67 -7.88 -6.71
N CYS A 26 -5.91 -8.96 -6.84
CA CYS A 26 -5.06 -9.18 -8.00
C CYS A 26 -5.91 -9.23 -9.27
N GLU A 27 -5.50 -8.51 -10.31
CA GLU A 27 -6.18 -8.49 -11.62
C GLU A 27 -6.02 -9.81 -12.39
N HIS A 28 -5.22 -10.74 -11.87
CA HIS A 28 -5.03 -12.05 -12.47
C HIS A 28 -6.26 -12.94 -12.23
N ALA A 29 -6.76 -13.57 -13.30
CA ALA A 29 -7.95 -14.41 -13.26
C ALA A 29 -7.81 -15.52 -12.20
N GLY A 30 -8.81 -15.63 -11.32
CA GLY A 30 -8.82 -16.62 -10.24
C GLY A 30 -7.91 -16.31 -9.05
N CYS A 31 -7.31 -15.11 -8.96
CA CYS A 31 -6.42 -14.76 -7.87
C CYS A 31 -7.07 -13.86 -6.81
N SER A 32 -7.39 -14.44 -5.64
CA SER A 32 -7.93 -13.69 -4.48
C SER A 32 -6.87 -13.03 -3.59
N LYS A 33 -5.60 -12.97 -4.04
CA LYS A 33 -4.51 -12.34 -3.27
C LYS A 33 -4.60 -10.82 -3.35
N ARG A 34 -4.07 -10.12 -2.34
CA ARG A 34 -3.99 -8.65 -2.34
C ARG A 34 -3.03 -8.14 -3.42
N ALA A 35 -3.53 -7.23 -4.24
CA ALA A 35 -2.78 -6.47 -5.22
C ALA A 35 -2.01 -5.33 -4.55
N ASN A 36 -0.74 -5.59 -4.31
CA ASN A 36 0.19 -4.63 -3.71
C ASN A 36 1.18 -4.06 -4.74
N PHE A 37 1.33 -4.70 -5.89
CA PHE A 37 2.31 -4.38 -6.92
C PHE A 37 1.64 -3.66 -8.10
N GLY A 38 2.29 -2.61 -8.59
CA GLY A 38 1.86 -1.80 -9.74
C GLY A 38 3.08 -1.13 -10.36
N LEU A 39 2.88 -0.33 -11.41
CA LEU A 39 3.97 0.47 -11.98
C LEU A 39 4.39 1.58 -10.99
N GLU A 40 5.62 2.08 -11.10
CA GLU A 40 6.20 3.08 -10.18
C GLU A 40 5.33 4.33 -10.02
N HIS A 41 4.69 4.77 -11.11
CA HIS A 41 3.82 5.95 -11.12
C HIS A 41 2.38 5.67 -10.66
N GLU A 42 2.04 4.42 -10.32
CA GLU A 42 0.69 4.05 -9.89
C GLU A 42 0.50 4.17 -8.39
N LYS A 43 -0.62 4.78 -7.99
CA LYS A 43 -1.02 4.87 -6.58
C LYS A 43 -1.73 3.62 -6.06
N ARG A 44 -2.01 2.65 -6.94
CA ARG A 44 -2.82 1.46 -6.65
C ARG A 44 -2.09 0.22 -7.15
N GLY A 45 -1.99 -0.81 -6.31
CA GLY A 45 -1.52 -2.12 -6.75
C GLY A 45 -2.57 -2.80 -7.61
N ARG A 46 -2.13 -3.37 -8.74
CA ARG A 46 -2.94 -4.19 -9.65
C ARG A 46 -2.65 -5.69 -9.53
N PHE A 47 -1.42 -6.04 -9.15
CA PHE A 47 -0.98 -7.43 -9.07
C PHE A 47 -0.46 -7.80 -7.68
N CYS A 48 -0.54 -9.09 -7.34
CA CYS A 48 0.04 -9.61 -6.12
C CYS A 48 1.53 -9.97 -6.33
N LYS A 49 2.24 -10.35 -5.26
CA LYS A 49 3.67 -10.68 -5.30
C LYS A 49 4.01 -11.78 -6.33
N THR A 50 3.07 -12.71 -6.57
CA THR A 50 3.27 -13.82 -7.52
C THR A 50 2.94 -13.47 -8.97
N HIS A 51 2.16 -12.41 -9.22
CA HIS A 51 1.74 -12.01 -10.56
C HIS A 51 2.29 -10.63 -10.95
N LYS A 52 3.31 -10.14 -10.24
CA LYS A 52 3.98 -8.89 -10.57
C LYS A 52 4.85 -9.10 -11.82
N SER A 53 4.92 -8.10 -12.69
CA SER A 53 5.94 -8.01 -13.73
C SER A 53 7.26 -7.45 -13.15
N GLU A 54 8.38 -7.63 -13.85
CA GLU A 54 9.69 -7.09 -13.42
C GLU A 54 9.69 -5.58 -13.26
N ARG A 55 8.89 -4.87 -14.08
CA ARG A 55 8.70 -3.42 -14.01
C ARG A 55 7.78 -2.96 -12.87
N MET A 56 7.19 -3.89 -12.11
CA MET A 56 6.23 -3.56 -11.05
C MET A 56 6.88 -3.54 -9.67
N VAL A 57 6.62 -2.47 -8.94
CA VAL A 57 7.08 -2.24 -7.57
C VAL A 57 5.92 -2.34 -6.60
N ASN A 58 6.23 -2.55 -5.32
CA ASN A 58 5.19 -2.56 -4.28
C ASN A 58 4.75 -1.12 -4.00
N VAL A 59 3.64 -0.72 -4.64
CA VAL A 59 3.09 0.65 -4.54
C VAL A 59 2.28 0.87 -3.25
N ILE A 60 1.91 -0.22 -2.56
CA ILE A 60 1.19 -0.15 -1.27
C ILE A 60 2.18 -0.07 -0.10
N TYR A 61 3.22 -0.90 -0.12
CA TYR A 61 4.30 -0.88 0.85
C TYR A 61 5.57 -0.43 0.14
N ARG A 62 5.81 0.89 0.17
CA ARG A 62 7.05 1.49 -0.30
C ARG A 62 8.22 0.83 0.44
N SER A 63 9.22 0.36 -0.30
CA SER A 63 10.50 -0.11 0.23
C SER A 63 11.54 1.02 0.19
N CYS A 64 12.67 0.79 0.83
CA CYS A 64 13.84 1.64 0.69
C CYS A 64 14.21 1.80 -0.79
N GLU A 65 14.58 3.00 -1.21
CA GLU A 65 15.00 3.33 -2.59
C GLU A 65 16.36 2.72 -2.96
N HIS A 66 17.14 2.30 -1.96
CA HIS A 66 18.40 1.61 -2.18
C HIS A 66 18.19 0.26 -2.90
N VAL A 67 18.95 0.05 -3.99
CA VAL A 67 18.91 -1.17 -4.79
C VAL A 67 19.13 -2.41 -3.91
N GLY A 68 18.26 -3.40 -4.03
CA GLY A 68 18.31 -4.63 -3.21
C GLY A 68 17.80 -4.49 -1.77
N CYS A 69 17.36 -3.31 -1.33
CA CYS A 69 16.86 -3.13 0.02
C CYS A 69 15.33 -3.29 0.10
N SER A 70 14.86 -4.34 0.78
CA SER A 70 13.43 -4.56 1.03
C SER A 70 12.94 -3.99 2.37
N LYS A 71 13.77 -3.22 3.08
CA LYS A 71 13.40 -2.64 4.37
C LYS A 71 12.41 -1.49 4.19
N PRO A 72 11.46 -1.31 5.11
CA PRO A 72 10.55 -0.18 5.05
C PRO A 72 11.34 1.13 5.19
N PRO A 73 11.05 2.15 4.38
CA PRO A 73 11.70 3.43 4.52
C PRO A 73 11.14 4.15 5.76
N SER A 74 12.02 4.87 6.43
CA SER A 74 11.73 5.68 7.61
C SER A 74 12.43 7.04 7.56
N SER A 75 13.52 7.15 6.81
CA SER A 75 14.32 8.36 6.67
C SER A 75 14.11 9.05 5.32
N ASN A 76 14.13 10.38 5.32
CA ASN A 76 14.18 11.22 4.12
C ASN A 76 14.77 12.59 4.47
N PHE A 77 15.03 13.44 3.49
CA PHE A 77 15.48 14.82 3.71
C PHE A 77 14.42 15.68 4.41
N GLU A 78 14.89 16.71 5.12
CA GLU A 78 14.02 17.68 5.79
C GLU A 78 13.06 18.34 4.77
N GLY A 79 11.77 18.41 5.12
CA GLY A 79 10.71 18.92 4.25
C GLY A 79 9.89 17.85 3.53
N GLU A 80 10.39 16.61 3.43
CA GLU A 80 9.65 15.53 2.78
C GLU A 80 8.64 14.84 3.70
N LYS A 81 7.45 14.53 3.19
CA LYS A 81 6.35 13.95 3.98
C LYS A 81 6.41 12.42 4.12
N SER A 82 7.27 11.74 3.36
CA SER A 82 7.32 10.28 3.30
C SER A 82 8.75 9.77 3.25
N GLY A 83 9.04 8.68 3.98
CA GLY A 83 10.37 8.05 3.97
C GLY A 83 10.72 7.50 2.59
N LYS A 84 11.96 7.74 2.14
CA LYS A 84 12.54 7.13 0.93
C LYS A 84 13.58 6.06 1.26
N PHE A 85 14.32 6.26 2.35
CA PHE A 85 15.41 5.38 2.76
C PHE A 85 15.11 4.71 4.10
N CYS A 86 15.64 3.52 4.32
CA CYS A 86 15.59 2.87 5.62
C CYS A 86 16.69 3.42 6.54
N ALA A 87 16.58 3.19 7.85
CA ALA A 87 17.56 3.68 8.83
C ALA A 87 19.02 3.26 8.55
N GLN A 88 19.24 2.15 7.83
CA GLN A 88 20.57 1.70 7.43
C GLN A 88 21.13 2.39 6.19
N HIS A 89 20.25 2.88 5.30
CA HIS A 89 20.63 3.57 4.06
C HIS A 89 20.32 5.06 4.12
N ARG A 90 20.27 5.63 5.32
CA ARG A 90 20.08 7.07 5.49
C ARG A 90 21.38 7.79 5.09
N GLU A 91 21.27 8.80 4.25
CA GLU A 91 22.39 9.69 3.91
C GLU A 91 22.57 10.78 4.99
N PRO A 92 23.77 11.37 5.12
CA PRO A 92 23.98 12.53 5.97
C PRO A 92 23.03 13.67 5.56
N GLY A 93 22.21 14.15 6.51
CA GLY A 93 21.17 15.16 6.28
C GLY A 93 19.75 14.59 6.16
N MET A 94 19.57 13.26 6.15
CA MET A 94 18.23 12.66 6.26
C MET A 94 17.75 12.55 7.71
N VAL A 95 16.51 12.94 7.94
CA VAL A 95 15.79 12.85 9.22
C VAL A 95 14.78 11.70 9.19
N ASP A 96 14.40 11.16 10.35
CA ASP A 96 13.30 10.18 10.40
C ASP A 96 11.96 10.90 10.23
N VAL A 97 11.26 10.59 9.15
CA VAL A 97 9.99 11.22 8.77
C VAL A 97 8.78 10.37 9.15
N LYS A 98 9.00 9.13 9.60
CA LYS A 98 7.93 8.19 9.99
C LYS A 98 7.48 8.43 11.43
N THR A 99 8.42 8.79 12.30
CA THR A 99 8.13 9.20 13.66
C THR A 99 8.10 10.71 13.76
N LYS A 100 7.07 11.35 13.18
CA LYS A 100 6.58 12.58 13.81
C LYS A 100 5.89 12.16 15.10
N ARG A 101 6.66 11.93 16.18
CA ARG A 101 6.07 11.95 17.52
C ARG A 101 5.68 13.41 17.73
N CYS A 102 4.37 13.68 17.83
CA CYS A 102 3.92 14.92 18.43
C CYS A 102 4.62 15.04 19.79
N GLU A 103 5.23 16.19 20.05
CA GLU A 103 5.48 16.66 21.42
C GLU A 103 4.16 17.12 22.05
#